data_AF-A0A4R1RTH5-F1
#
_entry.id   AF-A0A4R1RTH5-F1
#
_cell.length_a   1.000
_cell.length_b   1.000
_cell.length_c   1.000
_cell.angle_alpha   90.00
_cell.angle_beta   90.00
_cell.angle_gamma   90.00
#
_symmetry.space_group_name_H-M   'P 1'
#
loop_
_entity.id
_entity.type
_entity.pdbx_description
1 polymer ?
#
loop_
_entity_poly.entity_id
_entity_poly.type
_entity_poly.pdbx_seq_one_letter_code
_entity_poly.pdbx_strand_id
1 'polypeptide(L)'
;MTDHSILFVALLAAYLVLILLLFLLGIRIFLLPLRLLSRLVTRSMRGLPTGVQVLIMLWTIVLSPGPFVYFWDWMVGLAKSVWRIVAGLPGLNDVLACGRESAAACVNKLGTIAGASLDTIYSSALDTFALPEGLGTAGVIFATSATVCLLFANSESIWRSYVPTRVNAGAVATLAALTISFAAALYLAILAIIAVPVFSQKQADVTSLAKQLNTELEPIRVKFSLYGPTARELGRDEFKSEAENAKKFDTLWTYQLSEWDRNMASLENALKSAQYEATSYQTNAVIFFQLSNEGRVGETVSQVHVKRIANSFNEWENTYRSNVQSCIGALKIDIDMIKNLKAALTSFSIENFGSATQPVRIERLTSTTSCSTTAPKASEFLPPRAGLADSLGPFGAAAAWLLKTENSELALITGLLGFGFFGALATSFIKEFAGTPGPEFPKLGFIVPAFIRGISAAVLVFLLAKGGTAVLTTDDVTLNAYAIFFACFVAAVFSEDVWDWARKKQAERLGNGNEPADNTSTPQTPPV
;
A
#
# COMPACT_ATOMS: atom_id res chain seq x y z
N MET A 1 10.05 -52.45 5.80
CA MET A 1 9.71 -51.08 6.22
C MET A 1 9.87 -51.03 7.73
N THR A 2 10.88 -50.33 8.21
CA THR A 2 11.23 -50.24 9.63
C THR A 2 10.28 -49.30 10.37
N ASP A 3 10.01 -49.54 11.65
CA ASP A 3 9.08 -48.78 12.51
C ASP A 3 9.29 -47.25 12.45
N HIS A 4 10.51 -46.81 12.14
CA HIS A 4 10.85 -45.39 11.95
C HIS A 4 10.14 -44.72 10.76
N SER A 5 9.81 -45.47 9.70
CA SER A 5 9.12 -44.95 8.52
C SER A 5 7.66 -44.58 8.85
N ILE A 6 7.02 -45.38 9.70
CA ILE A 6 5.64 -45.18 10.13
C ILE A 6 5.57 -43.97 11.08
N LEU A 7 6.53 -43.85 12.00
CA LEU A 7 6.61 -42.72 12.92
C LEU A 7 6.84 -41.39 12.19
N PHE A 8 7.65 -41.38 11.14
CA PHE A 8 7.90 -40.19 10.32
C PHE A 8 6.63 -39.72 9.58
N VAL A 9 5.91 -40.65 8.93
CA VAL A 9 4.66 -40.33 8.24
C VAL A 9 3.60 -39.83 9.22
N ALA A 10 3.53 -40.42 10.42
CA ALA A 10 2.61 -39.97 11.47
C ALA A 10 2.94 -38.56 11.98
N LEU A 11 4.24 -38.23 12.16
CA LEU A 11 4.68 -36.89 12.55
C LEU A 11 4.40 -35.84 11.46
N LEU A 12 4.66 -36.17 10.20
CA LEU A 12 4.37 -35.28 9.07
C LEU A 12 2.86 -35.01 8.95
N ALA A 13 2.04 -36.05 9.10
CA ALA A 13 0.58 -35.93 9.11
C ALA A 13 0.10 -35.08 10.29
N ALA A 14 0.65 -35.28 11.49
CA ALA A 14 0.31 -34.48 12.67
C ALA A 14 0.69 -33.00 12.49
N TYR A 15 1.85 -32.71 11.89
CA TYR A 15 2.29 -31.35 11.60
C TYR A 15 1.40 -30.66 10.55
N LEU A 16 1.02 -31.36 9.49
CA LEU A 16 0.06 -30.86 8.50
C LEU A 16 -1.32 -30.57 9.10
N VAL A 17 -1.81 -31.47 9.97
CA VAL A 17 -3.07 -31.27 10.70
C VAL A 17 -2.97 -30.06 11.64
N LEU A 18 -1.84 -29.86 12.32
CA LEU A 18 -1.61 -28.70 13.17
C LEU A 18 -1.61 -27.39 12.37
N ILE A 19 -0.94 -27.34 11.22
CA ILE A 19 -0.96 -26.18 10.31
C ILE A 19 -2.38 -25.90 9.83
N LEU A 20 -3.12 -26.94 9.42
CA LEU A 20 -4.51 -26.80 8.99
C LEU A 20 -5.39 -26.27 10.12
N LEU A 21 -5.22 -26.76 11.34
CA LEU A 21 -5.95 -26.29 12.52
C LEU A 21 -5.61 -24.83 12.87
N LEU A 22 -4.34 -24.44 12.82
CA LEU A 22 -3.92 -23.05 13.04
C LEU A 22 -4.45 -22.11 11.95
N PHE A 23 -4.48 -22.57 10.69
CA PHE A 23 -5.09 -21.83 9.58
C PHE A 23 -6.61 -21.66 9.77
N LEU A 24 -7.31 -22.73 10.15
CA LEU A 24 -8.75 -22.69 10.43
C LEU A 24 -9.08 -21.84 11.67
N LEU A 25 -8.23 -21.88 12.70
CA LEU A 25 -8.34 -21.03 13.90
C LEU A 25 -8.12 -19.56 13.52
N GLY A 26 -7.09 -19.28 12.71
CA GLY A 26 -6.81 -17.96 12.14
C GLY A 26 -8.02 -17.42 11.37
N ILE A 27 -8.61 -18.21 10.47
CA ILE A 27 -9.84 -17.86 9.74
C ILE A 27 -10.99 -17.59 10.72
N ARG A 28 -11.16 -18.39 11.78
CA ARG A 28 -12.23 -18.19 12.77
C ARG A 28 -12.05 -16.92 13.60
N ILE A 29 -10.85 -16.64 14.09
CA ILE A 29 -10.52 -15.43 14.85
C ILE A 29 -10.62 -14.21 13.93
N PHE A 30 -10.22 -14.34 12.67
CA PHE A 30 -10.32 -13.29 11.65
C PHE A 30 -11.77 -12.97 11.25
N LEU A 31 -12.62 -13.98 11.12
CA LEU A 31 -14.05 -13.79 10.90
C LEU A 31 -14.78 -13.34 12.16
N LEU A 32 -14.11 -13.24 13.33
CA LEU A 32 -14.73 -12.83 14.58
C LEU A 32 -15.13 -11.34 14.58
N PRO A 33 -14.26 -10.38 14.20
CA PRO A 33 -14.69 -8.99 13.98
C PRO A 33 -15.70 -8.89 12.83
N LEU A 34 -15.60 -9.69 11.77
CA LEU A 34 -16.62 -9.70 10.70
C LEU A 34 -17.96 -10.26 11.18
N ARG A 35 -17.96 -11.23 12.10
CA ARG A 35 -19.14 -11.80 12.77
C ARG A 35 -19.70 -10.87 13.83
N LEU A 36 -18.85 -10.14 14.54
CA LEU A 36 -19.26 -9.12 15.50
C LEU A 36 -19.84 -7.91 14.77
N LEU A 37 -19.17 -7.43 13.73
CA LEU A 37 -19.67 -6.42 12.80
C LEU A 37 -20.95 -6.93 12.12
N SER A 38 -20.98 -8.16 11.61
CA SER A 38 -22.20 -8.78 11.09
C SER A 38 -23.30 -8.84 12.14
N ARG A 39 -23.03 -9.11 13.41
CA ARG A 39 -24.04 -9.13 14.49
C ARG A 39 -24.53 -7.73 14.85
N LEU A 40 -23.64 -6.74 14.82
CA LEU A 40 -23.95 -5.33 15.07
C LEU A 40 -24.75 -4.76 13.89
N VAL A 41 -24.30 -5.03 12.67
CA VAL A 41 -24.94 -4.72 11.40
C VAL A 41 -26.28 -5.45 11.30
N THR A 42 -26.39 -6.75 11.55
CA THR A 42 -27.68 -7.47 11.50
C THR A 42 -28.63 -7.04 12.62
N ARG A 43 -28.14 -6.60 13.79
CA ARG A 43 -29.01 -5.95 14.79
C ARG A 43 -29.52 -4.60 14.29
N SER A 44 -28.65 -3.77 13.71
CA SER A 44 -29.04 -2.47 13.15
C SER A 44 -29.86 -2.57 11.85
N MET A 45 -29.66 -3.63 11.06
CA MET A 45 -30.28 -3.84 9.75
C MET A 45 -31.58 -4.65 9.81
N ARG A 46 -31.98 -5.23 10.95
CA ARG A 46 -33.22 -6.02 11.07
C ARG A 46 -34.50 -5.27 10.69
N GLY A 47 -34.46 -3.93 10.63
CA GLY A 47 -35.58 -3.09 10.14
C GLY A 47 -35.50 -2.69 8.66
N LEU A 48 -34.40 -3.00 7.96
CA LEU A 48 -34.21 -2.62 6.57
C LEU A 48 -34.70 -3.71 5.61
N PRO A 49 -35.35 -3.36 4.48
CA PRO A 49 -35.61 -4.30 3.40
C PRO A 49 -34.30 -4.95 2.94
N THR A 50 -34.31 -6.26 2.68
CA THR A 50 -33.12 -7.04 2.31
C THR A 50 -32.35 -6.43 1.13
N GLY A 51 -33.06 -5.82 0.17
CA GLY A 51 -32.45 -5.11 -0.96
C GLY A 51 -31.54 -3.94 -0.53
N VAL A 52 -31.96 -3.16 0.47
CA VAL A 52 -31.17 -2.03 0.99
C VAL A 52 -29.93 -2.52 1.74
N GLN A 53 -30.04 -3.63 2.46
CA GLN A 53 -28.90 -4.24 3.17
C GLN A 53 -27.81 -4.69 2.21
N VAL A 54 -28.21 -5.38 1.14
CA VAL A 54 -27.30 -5.82 0.06
C VAL A 54 -26.67 -4.60 -0.60
N LEU A 55 -27.47 -3.57 -0.91
CA LEU A 55 -26.98 -2.34 -1.53
C LEU A 55 -25.92 -1.65 -0.65
N ILE A 56 -26.17 -1.49 0.65
CA ILE A 56 -25.22 -0.87 1.59
C ILE A 56 -23.92 -1.68 1.66
N MET A 57 -23.99 -3.02 1.81
CA MET A 57 -22.79 -3.86 1.81
C MET A 57 -21.98 -3.68 0.53
N LEU A 58 -22.66 -3.69 -0.61
CA LEU A 58 -22.01 -3.60 -1.91
C LEU A 58 -21.37 -2.22 -2.11
N TRP A 59 -22.04 -1.14 -1.70
CA TRP A 59 -21.47 0.21 -1.70
C TRP A 59 -20.30 0.37 -0.76
N THR A 60 -20.30 -0.31 0.38
CA THR A 60 -19.18 -0.30 1.31
C THR A 60 -17.92 -0.84 0.66
N ILE A 61 -18.06 -1.96 -0.04
CA ILE A 61 -16.97 -2.63 -0.73
C ILE A 61 -16.45 -1.76 -1.87
N VAL A 62 -17.35 -1.08 -2.60
CA VAL A 62 -17.01 -0.25 -3.75
C VAL A 62 -16.41 1.12 -3.36
N LEU A 63 -16.94 1.80 -2.35
CA LEU A 63 -16.51 3.14 -1.93
C LEU A 63 -15.30 3.10 -0.98
N SER A 64 -15.06 1.95 -0.34
CA SER A 64 -13.95 1.72 0.57
C SER A 64 -13.27 0.40 0.21
N PRO A 65 -12.54 0.33 -0.92
CA PRO A 65 -11.78 -0.86 -1.27
C PRO A 65 -10.52 -1.00 -0.40
N GLY A 66 -10.08 0.06 0.28
CA GLY A 66 -8.87 0.08 1.11
C GLY A 66 -8.76 -1.08 2.10
N PRO A 67 -9.78 -1.35 2.95
CA PRO A 67 -9.82 -2.52 3.81
C PRO A 67 -9.68 -3.86 3.07
N PHE A 68 -10.26 -3.97 1.87
CA PHE A 68 -10.22 -5.19 1.06
C PHE A 68 -8.86 -5.38 0.37
N VAL A 69 -8.29 -4.32 -0.21
CA VAL A 69 -6.96 -4.35 -0.83
C VAL A 69 -5.89 -4.59 0.23
N TYR A 70 -5.97 -3.93 1.39
CA TYR A 70 -5.10 -4.21 2.53
C TYR A 70 -5.21 -5.67 2.98
N PHE A 71 -6.42 -6.19 3.08
CA PHE A 71 -6.64 -7.59 3.42
C PHE A 71 -6.02 -8.52 2.37
N TRP A 72 -6.19 -8.22 1.08
CA TRP A 72 -5.61 -9.01 0.00
C TRP A 72 -4.08 -8.97 0.02
N ASP A 73 -3.48 -7.80 0.17
CA ASP A 73 -2.02 -7.63 0.25
C ASP A 73 -1.44 -8.31 1.49
N TRP A 74 -2.12 -8.24 2.63
CA TRP A 74 -1.76 -8.97 3.84
C TRP A 74 -1.86 -10.49 3.64
N MET A 75 -2.93 -10.98 3.00
CA MET A 75 -3.08 -12.41 2.66
C MET A 75 -1.98 -12.89 1.72
N VAL A 76 -1.63 -12.10 0.70
CA VAL A 76 -0.53 -12.39 -0.23
C VAL A 76 0.82 -12.34 0.49
N GLY A 77 1.03 -11.37 1.39
CA GLY A 77 2.21 -11.26 2.23
C GLY A 77 2.38 -12.46 3.15
N LEU A 78 1.31 -12.87 3.83
CA LEU A 78 1.27 -14.07 4.67
C LEU A 78 1.53 -15.33 3.85
N ALA A 79 0.90 -15.48 2.68
CA ALA A 79 1.15 -16.60 1.77
C ALA A 79 2.62 -16.63 1.31
N LYS A 80 3.22 -15.48 0.99
CA LYS A 80 4.65 -15.38 0.64
C LYS A 80 5.56 -15.71 1.81
N SER A 81 5.24 -15.29 3.03
CA SER A 81 6.02 -15.63 4.24
C SER A 81 5.94 -17.12 4.55
N VAL A 82 4.74 -17.71 4.49
CA VAL A 82 4.53 -19.16 4.64
C VAL A 82 5.28 -19.91 3.54
N TRP A 83 5.19 -19.45 2.28
CA TRP A 83 5.92 -20.06 1.17
C TRP A 83 7.42 -20.00 1.34
N ARG A 84 7.99 -18.86 1.76
CA ARG A 84 9.44 -18.73 2.04
C ARG A 84 9.89 -19.65 3.16
N ILE A 85 9.03 -19.91 4.14
CA ILE A 85 9.34 -20.86 5.22
C ILE A 85 9.29 -22.29 4.69
N VAL A 86 8.25 -22.64 3.93
CA VAL A 86 8.12 -23.97 3.31
C VAL A 86 9.27 -24.25 2.33
N ALA A 87 9.60 -23.27 1.48
CA ALA A 87 10.65 -23.37 0.47
C ALA A 87 12.06 -23.15 1.03
N GLY A 88 12.18 -22.43 2.15
CA GLY A 88 13.43 -22.03 2.77
C GLY A 88 13.78 -22.80 4.04
N LEU A 89 12.99 -23.83 4.43
CA LEU A 89 13.34 -24.78 5.49
C LEU A 89 14.71 -25.39 5.17
N PRO A 90 15.81 -24.93 5.80
CA PRO A 90 17.14 -25.49 5.57
C PRO A 90 17.21 -26.94 6.09
N GLY A 91 16.20 -27.34 6.86
CA GLY A 91 16.17 -28.59 7.58
C GLY A 91 15.49 -29.74 6.87
N LEU A 92 15.10 -29.71 5.59
CA LEU A 92 14.58 -30.96 4.99
C LEU A 92 15.68 -32.04 4.97
N ASN A 93 16.93 -31.62 4.76
CA ASN A 93 18.12 -32.46 4.91
C ASN A 93 18.45 -32.77 6.39
N ASP A 94 18.25 -31.82 7.32
CA ASP A 94 18.48 -32.06 8.75
C ASP A 94 17.41 -32.95 9.40
N VAL A 95 16.16 -32.89 8.90
CA VAL A 95 15.03 -33.75 9.29
C VAL A 95 15.23 -35.16 8.76
N LEU A 96 15.79 -35.30 7.55
CA LEU A 96 16.25 -36.58 7.02
C LEU A 96 17.47 -37.12 7.78
N ALA A 97 18.40 -36.26 8.21
CA ALA A 97 19.54 -36.62 9.05
C ALA A 97 19.12 -37.02 10.48
N CYS A 98 18.03 -36.45 10.98
CA CYS A 98 17.40 -36.74 12.28
C CYS A 98 17.02 -38.22 12.45
N GLY A 99 16.75 -38.94 11.34
CA GLY A 99 16.50 -40.38 11.37
C GLY A 99 17.67 -41.23 11.84
N ARG A 100 18.88 -40.66 11.98
CA ARG A 100 20.08 -41.32 12.51
C ARG A 100 20.43 -40.94 13.95
N GLU A 101 19.81 -39.91 14.51
CA GLU A 101 20.06 -39.45 15.88
C GLU A 101 19.01 -40.03 16.86
N SER A 102 19.27 -39.96 18.16
CA SER A 102 18.30 -40.40 19.17
C SER A 102 17.05 -39.49 19.13
N ALA A 103 15.87 -40.08 19.39
CA ALA A 103 14.59 -39.38 19.30
C ALA A 103 14.57 -38.07 20.13
N ALA A 104 15.22 -38.04 21.29
CA ALA A 104 15.32 -36.85 22.14
C ALA A 104 16.15 -35.71 21.53
N ALA A 105 17.27 -36.02 20.88
CA ALA A 105 18.09 -35.02 20.18
C ALA A 105 17.34 -34.44 18.98
N CYS A 106 16.62 -35.31 18.26
CA CYS A 106 15.81 -34.90 17.12
C CYS A 106 14.65 -33.97 17.52
N VAL A 107 13.93 -34.30 18.59
CA VAL A 107 12.83 -33.46 19.11
C VAL A 107 13.33 -32.08 19.54
N ASN A 108 14.51 -31.98 20.18
CA ASN A 108 15.07 -30.68 20.58
C ASN A 108 15.52 -29.82 19.38
N LYS A 109 16.10 -30.43 18.33
CA LYS A 109 16.42 -29.73 17.07
C LYS A 109 15.16 -29.27 16.33
N LEU A 110 14.14 -30.13 16.25
CA LEU A 110 12.86 -29.76 15.64
C LEU A 110 12.15 -28.64 16.43
N GLY A 111 12.22 -28.67 17.76
CA GLY A 111 11.64 -27.63 18.62
C GLY A 111 12.29 -26.26 18.45
N THR A 112 13.62 -26.21 18.29
CA THR A 112 14.35 -24.96 18.06
C THR A 112 14.10 -24.39 16.66
N ILE A 113 14.03 -25.24 15.63
CA ILE A 113 13.66 -24.84 14.26
C ILE A 113 12.20 -24.35 14.20
N ALA A 114 11.28 -25.06 14.85
CA ALA A 114 9.86 -24.67 14.94
C ALA A 114 9.69 -23.35 15.71
N GLY A 115 10.43 -23.14 16.80
CA GLY A 115 10.42 -21.89 17.56
C GLY A 115 10.92 -20.70 16.74
N ALA A 116 12.07 -20.83 16.09
CA ALA A 116 12.64 -19.76 15.25
C ALA A 116 11.75 -19.41 14.04
N SER A 117 11.11 -20.43 13.44
CA SER A 117 10.17 -20.19 12.34
C SER A 117 8.86 -19.54 12.81
N LEU A 118 8.33 -19.93 13.98
CA LEU A 118 7.17 -19.28 14.59
C LEU A 118 7.45 -17.83 14.97
N ASP A 119 8.60 -17.51 15.55
CA ASP A 119 9.00 -16.12 15.86
C ASP A 119 9.15 -15.27 14.60
N THR A 120 9.65 -15.84 13.50
CA THR A 120 9.75 -15.14 12.21
C THR A 120 8.36 -14.90 11.58
N ILE A 121 7.42 -15.85 11.72
CA ILE A 121 6.02 -15.67 11.29
C ILE A 121 5.37 -14.57 12.13
N TYR A 122 5.52 -14.64 13.45
CA TYR A 122 4.84 -13.74 14.38
C TYR A 122 5.34 -12.31 14.24
N SER A 123 6.67 -12.09 14.21
CA SER A 123 7.27 -10.77 14.03
C SER A 123 6.97 -10.17 12.65
N SER A 124 7.16 -10.92 11.55
CA SER A 124 6.94 -10.36 10.21
C SER A 124 5.46 -10.10 9.88
N ALA A 125 4.54 -10.94 10.36
CA ALA A 125 3.11 -10.79 10.07
C ALA A 125 2.39 -9.78 10.98
N LEU A 126 2.88 -9.55 12.20
CA LEU A 126 2.30 -8.57 13.12
C LEU A 126 2.91 -7.18 13.00
N ASP A 127 4.22 -7.05 12.74
CA ASP A 127 4.85 -5.74 12.54
C ASP A 127 4.40 -5.07 11.23
N THR A 128 3.90 -5.85 10.27
CA THR A 128 3.26 -5.33 9.05
C THR A 128 1.78 -5.02 9.23
N PHE A 129 1.18 -5.34 10.38
CA PHE A 129 -0.21 -5.03 10.70
C PHE A 129 -0.38 -3.58 11.16
N ALA A 130 0.15 -2.64 10.39
CA ALA A 130 -0.16 -1.23 10.55
C ALA A 130 -1.51 -0.95 9.88
N LEU A 131 -2.46 -0.38 10.64
CA LEU A 131 -3.71 0.14 10.07
C LEU A 131 -3.34 1.13 8.96
N PRO A 132 -3.70 0.86 7.68
CA PRO A 132 -3.25 1.72 6.60
C PRO A 132 -3.84 3.11 6.76
N GLU A 133 -3.03 4.12 6.45
CA GLU A 133 -3.51 5.50 6.34
C GLU A 133 -4.68 5.53 5.34
N GLY A 134 -5.83 6.03 5.78
CA GLY A 134 -7.07 6.02 5.01
C GLY A 134 -8.11 4.98 5.44
N LEU A 135 -7.77 3.94 6.22
CA LEU A 135 -8.78 3.01 6.76
C LEU A 135 -9.73 3.71 7.74
N GLY A 136 -9.22 4.71 8.47
CA GLY A 136 -10.04 5.61 9.28
C GLY A 136 -11.01 6.41 8.42
N THR A 137 -10.55 6.99 7.31
CA THR A 137 -11.39 7.78 6.39
C THR A 137 -12.43 6.93 5.69
N ALA A 138 -12.05 5.73 5.24
CA ALA A 138 -12.92 4.81 4.53
C ALA A 138 -13.90 4.09 5.48
N GLY A 139 -13.46 3.82 6.71
CA GLY A 139 -14.31 3.42 7.84
C GLY A 139 -15.27 4.53 8.28
N VAL A 140 -14.86 5.81 8.23
CA VAL A 140 -15.72 6.97 8.48
C VAL A 140 -16.69 7.18 7.32
N ILE A 141 -16.30 7.04 6.06
CA ILE A 141 -17.22 7.14 4.90
C ILE A 141 -18.22 5.99 4.94
N PHE A 142 -17.81 4.77 5.26
CA PHE A 142 -18.73 3.65 5.46
C PHE A 142 -19.63 3.87 6.68
N ALA A 143 -19.06 4.24 7.84
CA ALA A 143 -19.85 4.49 9.04
C ALA A 143 -20.81 5.65 8.84
N THR A 144 -20.42 6.73 8.17
CA THR A 144 -21.30 7.88 7.87
C THR A 144 -22.33 7.53 6.82
N SER A 145 -21.99 6.86 5.71
CA SER A 145 -22.99 6.41 4.73
C SER A 145 -23.96 5.40 5.32
N ALA A 146 -23.48 4.41 6.08
CA ALA A 146 -24.32 3.44 6.78
C ALA A 146 -25.14 4.09 7.90
N THR A 147 -24.59 5.04 8.64
CA THR A 147 -25.31 5.78 9.70
C THR A 147 -26.33 6.73 9.09
N VAL A 148 -26.04 7.40 7.97
CA VAL A 148 -27.00 8.20 7.20
C VAL A 148 -28.11 7.30 6.68
N CYS A 149 -27.80 6.19 6.01
CA CYS A 149 -28.82 5.23 5.57
C CYS A 149 -29.65 4.65 6.73
N LEU A 150 -29.04 4.33 7.87
CA LEU A 150 -29.72 3.82 9.06
C LEU A 150 -30.55 4.90 9.76
N LEU A 151 -30.05 6.13 9.86
CA LEU A 151 -30.80 7.27 10.38
C LEU A 151 -32.00 7.54 9.50
N PHE A 152 -31.84 7.61 8.17
CA PHE A 152 -32.97 7.80 7.25
C PHE A 152 -33.97 6.64 7.32
N ALA A 153 -33.52 5.39 7.43
CA ALA A 153 -34.40 4.24 7.50
C ALA A 153 -35.16 4.08 8.83
N ASN A 154 -34.53 4.40 9.97
CA ASN A 154 -35.18 4.33 11.29
C ASN A 154 -35.90 5.63 11.69
N SER A 155 -35.78 6.70 10.89
CA SER A 155 -36.31 8.02 11.26
C SER A 155 -37.83 8.19 11.15
N GLU A 156 -38.61 7.15 10.83
CA GLU A 156 -40.08 7.23 10.85
C GLU A 156 -40.63 7.78 12.18
N SER A 157 -39.95 7.50 13.31
CA SER A 157 -40.34 8.00 14.63
C SER A 157 -39.88 9.44 14.91
N ILE A 158 -38.77 9.87 14.31
CA ILE A 158 -38.17 11.21 14.54
C ILE A 158 -38.81 12.26 13.61
N TRP A 159 -39.09 11.92 12.35
CA TRP A 159 -39.73 12.85 11.41
C TRP A 159 -41.18 13.16 11.77
N ARG A 160 -41.90 12.21 12.39
CA ARG A 160 -43.26 12.46 12.91
C ARG A 160 -43.32 13.61 13.93
N SER A 161 -42.21 13.91 14.61
CA SER A 161 -42.17 14.91 15.68
C SER A 161 -41.69 16.29 15.21
N TYR A 162 -41.00 16.40 14.06
CA TYR A 162 -40.36 17.65 13.63
C TYR A 162 -40.85 18.22 12.30
N VAL A 163 -41.54 17.44 11.46
CA VAL A 163 -42.13 17.96 10.21
C VAL A 163 -43.65 17.90 10.29
N PRO A 164 -44.33 19.03 10.57
CA PRO A 164 -45.78 19.09 10.75
C PRO A 164 -46.58 18.99 9.43
N THR A 165 -46.04 18.39 8.36
CA THR A 165 -46.70 18.28 7.06
C THR A 165 -46.58 16.87 6.47
N ARG A 166 -47.62 16.44 5.74
CA ARG A 166 -47.88 15.12 5.11
C ARG A 166 -46.81 14.65 4.09
N VAL A 167 -45.52 14.80 4.37
CA VAL A 167 -44.47 14.22 3.53
C VAL A 167 -44.34 12.75 3.91
N ASN A 168 -44.62 11.88 2.94
CA ASN A 168 -44.55 10.43 3.12
C ASN A 168 -43.08 10.06 3.41
N ALA A 169 -42.76 9.56 4.60
CA ALA A 169 -41.38 9.24 5.02
C ALA A 169 -40.66 8.31 4.02
N GLY A 170 -41.40 7.38 3.40
CA GLY A 170 -40.88 6.51 2.35
C GLY A 170 -40.41 7.24 1.08
N ALA A 171 -41.02 8.38 0.73
CA ALA A 171 -40.59 9.19 -0.41
C ALA A 171 -39.25 9.86 -0.14
N VAL A 172 -39.05 10.39 1.07
CA VAL A 172 -37.79 11.01 1.50
C VAL A 172 -36.65 9.98 1.51
N ALA A 173 -36.91 8.79 2.08
CA ALA A 173 -35.94 7.70 2.09
C ALA A 173 -35.55 7.24 0.67
N THR A 174 -36.53 7.15 -0.24
CA THR A 174 -36.26 6.77 -1.63
C THR A 174 -35.46 7.84 -2.38
N LEU A 175 -35.81 9.12 -2.19
CA LEU A 175 -35.07 10.23 -2.77
C LEU A 175 -33.62 10.27 -2.28
N ALA A 176 -33.39 10.06 -0.98
CA ALA A 176 -32.04 9.99 -0.41
C ALA A 176 -31.25 8.80 -0.98
N ALA A 177 -31.84 7.61 -1.04
CA ALA A 177 -31.20 6.42 -1.60
C ALA A 177 -30.86 6.59 -3.09
N LEU A 178 -31.77 7.20 -3.87
CA LEU A 178 -31.55 7.51 -5.27
C LEU A 178 -30.41 8.53 -5.45
N THR A 179 -30.42 9.60 -4.66
CA THR A 179 -29.38 10.65 -4.71
C THR A 179 -28.01 10.09 -4.39
N ILE A 180 -27.90 9.27 -3.33
CA ILE A 180 -26.64 8.61 -2.97
C ILE A 180 -26.19 7.66 -4.09
N SER A 181 -27.11 6.90 -4.67
CA SER A 181 -26.79 5.96 -5.75
C SER A 181 -26.30 6.68 -7.00
N PHE A 182 -26.96 7.78 -7.41
CA PHE A 182 -26.49 8.62 -8.52
C PHE A 182 -25.14 9.26 -8.24
N ALA A 183 -24.95 9.82 -7.04
CA ALA A 183 -23.69 10.43 -6.64
C ALA A 183 -22.54 9.42 -6.67
N ALA A 184 -22.78 8.19 -6.21
CA ALA A 184 -21.78 7.13 -6.21
C ALA A 184 -21.49 6.60 -7.64
N ALA A 185 -22.51 6.42 -8.47
CA ALA A 185 -22.34 6.07 -9.88
C ALA A 185 -21.51 7.12 -10.63
N LEU A 186 -21.85 8.39 -10.42
CA LEU A 186 -21.17 9.54 -11.00
C LEU A 186 -19.72 9.64 -10.49
N TYR A 187 -19.50 9.42 -9.20
CA TYR A 187 -18.16 9.39 -8.61
C TYR A 187 -17.29 8.34 -9.30
N LEU A 188 -17.76 7.10 -9.45
CA LEU A 188 -17.02 6.04 -10.15
C LEU A 188 -16.74 6.40 -11.62
N ALA A 189 -17.71 7.00 -12.31
CA ALA A 189 -17.53 7.46 -13.69
C ALA A 189 -16.45 8.55 -13.78
N ILE A 190 -16.49 9.56 -12.89
CA ILE A 190 -15.48 10.63 -12.83
C ILE A 190 -14.09 10.07 -12.51
N LEU A 191 -13.99 9.16 -11.54
CA LEU A 191 -12.72 8.51 -11.19
C LEU A 191 -12.10 7.82 -12.40
N ALA A 192 -12.91 7.07 -13.15
CA ALA A 192 -12.42 6.37 -14.33
C ALA A 192 -12.01 7.34 -15.46
N ILE A 193 -12.76 8.42 -15.69
CA ILE A 193 -12.40 9.46 -16.67
C ILE A 193 -11.03 10.08 -16.34
N ILE A 194 -10.74 10.29 -15.05
CA ILE A 194 -9.47 10.86 -14.57
C ILE A 194 -8.35 9.83 -14.63
N ALA A 195 -8.62 8.56 -14.34
CA ALA A 195 -7.62 7.50 -14.31
C ALA A 195 -7.19 7.02 -15.70
N VAL A 196 -8.10 6.98 -16.67
CA VAL A 196 -7.81 6.54 -18.05
C VAL A 196 -6.63 7.26 -18.70
N PRO A 197 -6.55 8.61 -18.75
CA PRO A 197 -5.43 9.28 -19.41
C PRO A 197 -4.11 8.99 -18.70
N VAL A 198 -4.14 8.81 -17.38
CA VAL A 198 -2.97 8.47 -16.57
C VAL A 198 -2.45 7.07 -16.94
N PHE A 199 -3.34 6.08 -17.08
CA PHE A 199 -2.96 4.72 -17.47
C PHE A 199 -2.71 4.54 -18.97
N SER A 200 -3.20 5.47 -19.80
CA SER A 200 -2.89 5.48 -21.24
C SER A 200 -1.46 5.91 -21.54
N GLN A 201 -0.75 6.47 -20.56
CA GLN A 201 0.66 6.78 -20.71
C GLN A 201 1.45 5.49 -20.96
N LYS A 202 2.29 5.51 -21.99
CA LYS A 202 3.14 4.37 -22.32
C LYS A 202 3.99 3.99 -21.11
N GLN A 203 4.20 2.69 -20.92
CA GLN A 203 5.22 2.22 -20.00
C GLN A 203 6.55 2.88 -20.38
N ALA A 204 7.17 3.56 -19.42
CA ALA A 204 8.44 4.23 -19.67
C ALA A 204 9.49 3.18 -20.05
N ASP A 205 10.39 3.53 -20.97
CA ASP A 205 11.60 2.74 -21.16
C ASP A 205 12.50 2.94 -19.93
N VAL A 206 12.31 2.06 -18.94
CA VAL A 206 13.02 2.10 -17.66
C VAL A 206 14.54 2.04 -17.88
N THR A 207 15.00 1.36 -18.93
CA THR A 207 16.43 1.26 -19.27
C THR A 207 16.98 2.61 -19.73
N SER A 208 16.22 3.30 -20.59
CA SER A 208 16.57 4.66 -21.04
C SER A 208 16.58 5.65 -19.88
N LEU A 209 15.55 5.65 -19.02
CA LEU A 209 15.49 6.53 -17.86
C LEU A 209 16.56 6.19 -16.79
N ALA A 210 16.89 4.92 -16.60
CA ALA A 210 17.99 4.52 -15.72
C ALA A 210 19.35 5.02 -16.24
N LYS A 211 19.55 5.00 -17.57
CA LYS A 211 20.73 5.60 -18.20
C LYS A 211 20.76 7.12 -18.05
N GLN A 212 19.61 7.78 -18.18
CA GLN A 212 19.48 9.21 -17.89
C GLN A 212 19.83 9.51 -16.43
N LEU A 213 19.26 8.77 -15.47
CA LEU A 213 19.59 8.91 -14.05
C LEU A 213 21.09 8.74 -13.80
N ASN A 214 21.71 7.70 -14.37
CA ASN A 214 23.14 7.50 -14.24
C ASN A 214 23.96 8.69 -14.77
N THR A 215 23.51 9.29 -15.89
CA THR A 215 24.12 10.48 -16.50
C THR A 215 23.95 11.73 -15.62
N GLU A 216 22.80 11.89 -14.96
CA GLU A 216 22.54 13.00 -14.03
C GLU A 216 23.32 12.87 -12.72
N LEU A 217 23.55 11.64 -12.23
CA LEU A 217 24.31 11.37 -11.00
C LEU A 217 25.83 11.49 -11.20
N GLU A 218 26.33 11.21 -12.40
CA GLU A 218 27.76 11.25 -12.74
C GLU A 218 28.45 12.58 -12.39
N PRO A 219 27.95 13.77 -12.79
CA PRO A 219 28.59 15.04 -12.43
C PRO A 219 28.59 15.31 -10.93
N ILE A 220 27.58 14.84 -10.18
CA ILE A 220 27.52 14.97 -8.72
C ILE A 220 28.63 14.12 -8.10
N ARG A 221 28.75 12.85 -8.52
CA ARG A 221 29.81 11.94 -8.07
C ARG A 221 31.21 12.48 -8.38
N VAL A 222 31.45 12.99 -9.59
CA VAL A 222 32.78 13.50 -9.99
C VAL A 222 33.13 14.77 -9.21
N LYS A 223 32.15 15.63 -8.92
CA LYS A 223 32.35 16.84 -8.10
C LYS A 223 32.53 16.52 -6.62
N PHE A 224 32.03 15.37 -6.15
CA PHE A 224 32.19 14.91 -4.78
C PHE A 224 33.64 14.52 -4.48
N SER A 225 34.47 15.55 -4.32
CA SER A 225 35.80 15.44 -3.75
C SER A 225 35.76 16.17 -2.42
N LEU A 226 35.97 15.41 -1.36
CA LEU A 226 36.28 15.99 -0.06
C LEU A 226 37.77 16.35 -0.08
N TYR A 227 38.10 17.51 -0.66
CA TYR A 227 39.36 18.19 -0.36
C TYR A 227 39.28 18.72 1.07
N GLY A 228 39.44 17.80 2.03
CA GLY A 228 39.59 18.14 3.43
C GLY A 228 41.05 18.49 3.72
N PRO A 229 41.31 19.33 4.75
CA PRO A 229 42.65 19.48 5.27
C PRO A 229 43.19 18.08 5.57
N THR A 230 44.37 17.77 5.04
CA THR A 230 45.00 16.47 5.32
C THR A 230 45.14 16.32 6.85
N ALA A 231 45.16 15.10 7.39
CA ALA A 231 45.37 14.89 8.83
C ALA A 231 46.62 15.64 9.36
N ARG A 232 47.56 15.94 8.46
CA ARG A 232 48.73 16.81 8.66
C ARG A 232 48.38 18.26 8.98
N GLU A 233 47.39 18.82 8.29
CA GLU A 233 46.89 20.19 8.50
C GLU A 233 46.02 20.33 9.76
N LEU A 234 45.43 19.23 10.24
CA LEU A 234 44.68 19.21 11.51
C LEU A 234 45.58 19.11 12.75
N GLY A 235 46.89 19.28 12.60
CA GLY A 235 47.82 19.30 13.73
C GLY A 235 48.03 17.94 14.38
N ARG A 236 47.84 16.82 13.66
CA ARG A 236 48.08 15.46 14.19
C ARG A 236 49.46 15.32 14.82
N ASP A 237 50.50 15.83 14.16
CA ASP A 237 51.88 15.74 14.65
C ASP A 237 52.08 16.61 15.90
N GLU A 238 51.46 17.80 15.93
CA GLU A 238 51.46 18.69 17.10
C GLU A 238 50.77 17.98 18.28
N PHE A 239 49.56 17.46 18.07
CA PHE A 239 48.78 16.75 19.07
C PHE A 239 49.50 15.53 19.63
N LYS A 240 50.09 14.70 18.76
CA LYS A 240 50.83 13.50 19.17
C LYS A 240 52.07 13.87 19.99
N SER A 241 52.80 14.92 19.59
CA SER A 241 53.95 15.40 20.35
C SER A 241 53.55 15.94 21.73
N GLU A 242 52.41 16.63 21.83
CA GLU A 242 51.90 17.15 23.10
C GLU A 242 51.38 16.04 24.01
N ALA A 243 50.69 15.06 23.44
CA ALA A 243 50.22 13.87 24.12
C ALA A 243 51.35 13.03 24.73
N GLU A 244 52.44 12.83 23.99
CA GLU A 244 53.61 12.11 24.50
C GLU A 244 54.27 12.84 25.68
N ASN A 245 54.29 14.17 25.66
CA ASN A 245 54.74 14.98 26.79
C ASN A 245 53.78 14.90 27.99
N ALA A 246 52.48 14.78 27.74
CA ALA A 246 51.43 14.67 28.75
C ALA A 246 51.29 13.27 29.38
N LYS A 247 51.90 12.22 28.80
CA LYS A 247 51.92 10.85 29.38
C LYS A 247 52.43 10.78 30.84
N LYS A 248 53.11 11.83 31.31
CA LYS A 248 53.54 11.97 32.71
C LYS A 248 52.38 12.22 33.69
N PHE A 249 51.17 12.54 33.21
CA PHE A 249 50.04 13.01 34.03
C PHE A 249 48.81 12.07 34.08
N ASP A 250 49.00 10.75 34.20
CA ASP A 250 47.96 9.76 34.58
C ASP A 250 46.92 9.32 33.49
N THR A 251 46.12 8.30 33.84
CA THR A 251 45.09 7.54 33.10
C THR A 251 43.97 8.36 32.42
N LEU A 252 43.75 9.61 32.81
CA LEU A 252 42.75 10.46 32.17
C LEU A 252 43.15 10.82 30.73
N TRP A 253 44.44 11.08 30.50
CA TRP A 253 44.98 11.43 29.19
C TRP A 253 44.93 10.26 28.22
N THR A 254 45.15 9.03 28.69
CA THR A 254 45.10 7.84 27.83
C THR A 254 43.70 7.61 27.29
N TYR A 255 42.65 7.87 28.10
CA TYR A 255 41.27 7.79 27.63
C TYR A 255 40.97 8.84 26.55
N GLN A 256 41.29 10.12 26.80
CA GLN A 256 41.04 11.20 25.84
C GLN A 256 41.82 11.01 24.54
N LEU A 257 43.07 10.54 24.63
CA LEU A 257 43.87 10.17 23.46
C LEU A 257 43.23 9.04 22.66
N SER A 258 42.72 8.01 23.34
CA SER A 258 42.06 6.89 22.66
C SER A 258 40.75 7.29 21.97
N GLU A 259 40.00 8.25 22.52
CA GLU A 259 38.79 8.79 21.88
C GLU A 259 39.15 9.68 20.69
N TRP A 260 40.17 10.53 20.83
CA TRP A 260 40.69 11.34 19.73
C TRP A 260 41.21 10.47 18.57
N ASP A 261 42.01 9.45 18.87
CA ASP A 261 42.51 8.49 17.87
C ASP A 261 41.35 7.78 17.15
N ARG A 262 40.30 7.39 17.88
CA ARG A 262 39.09 6.79 17.29
C ARG A 262 38.32 7.78 16.40
N ASN A 263 38.12 9.01 16.84
CA ASN A 263 37.44 10.05 16.07
C ASN A 263 38.23 10.42 14.80
N MET A 264 39.54 10.55 14.92
CA MET A 264 40.43 10.84 13.80
C MET A 264 40.48 9.66 12.81
N ALA A 265 40.53 8.41 13.30
CA ALA A 265 40.43 7.23 12.45
C ALA A 265 39.07 7.15 11.73
N SER A 266 37.98 7.49 12.41
CA SER A 266 36.64 7.58 11.81
C SER A 266 36.59 8.63 10.70
N LEU A 267 37.17 9.82 10.94
CA LEU A 267 37.27 10.89 9.95
C LEU A 267 38.11 10.46 8.73
N GLU A 268 39.28 9.86 8.95
CA GLU A 268 40.12 9.37 7.86
C GLU A 268 39.44 8.28 7.05
N ASN A 269 38.72 7.37 7.71
CA ASN A 269 37.96 6.33 7.05
C ASN A 269 36.85 6.96 6.19
N ALA A 270 36.10 7.93 6.72
CA ALA A 270 35.07 8.65 5.96
C ALA A 270 35.66 9.41 4.75
N LEU A 271 36.77 10.12 4.92
CA LEU A 271 37.43 10.83 3.81
C LEU A 271 37.92 9.86 2.72
N LYS A 272 38.44 8.70 3.10
CA LYS A 272 38.89 7.65 2.15
C LYS A 272 37.72 6.93 1.49
N SER A 273 36.64 6.67 2.22
CA SER A 273 35.47 5.95 1.73
C SER A 273 34.52 6.84 0.93
N ALA A 274 34.59 8.17 1.05
CA ALA A 274 33.70 9.12 0.38
C ALA A 274 33.47 8.81 -1.12
N GLN A 275 34.55 8.67 -1.91
CA GLN A 275 34.41 8.38 -3.34
C GLN A 275 33.75 7.01 -3.61
N TYR A 276 34.10 6.01 -2.80
CA TYR A 276 33.53 4.68 -2.88
C TYR A 276 32.04 4.69 -2.51
N GLU A 277 31.67 5.41 -1.45
CA GLU A 277 30.30 5.56 -0.99
C GLU A 277 29.43 6.33 -1.98
N ALA A 278 29.95 7.37 -2.62
CA ALA A 278 29.25 8.07 -3.70
C ALA A 278 29.02 7.16 -4.92
N THR A 279 30.00 6.33 -5.27
CA THR A 279 29.87 5.32 -6.34
C THR A 279 28.84 4.24 -5.96
N SER A 280 28.84 3.82 -4.70
CA SER A 280 27.85 2.89 -4.15
C SER A 280 26.44 3.50 -4.16
N TYR A 281 26.29 4.77 -3.76
CA TYR A 281 25.03 5.51 -3.82
C TYR A 281 24.49 5.52 -5.25
N GLN A 282 25.30 5.94 -6.24
CA GLN A 282 24.90 5.97 -7.64
C GLN A 282 24.42 4.61 -8.13
N THR A 283 25.17 3.54 -7.82
CA THR A 283 24.83 2.18 -8.23
C THR A 283 23.52 1.72 -7.60
N ASN A 284 23.37 1.91 -6.28
CA ASN A 284 22.16 1.54 -5.54
C ASN A 284 20.95 2.35 -5.98
N ALA A 285 21.13 3.64 -6.29
CA ALA A 285 20.09 4.53 -6.77
C ALA A 285 19.55 4.08 -8.14
N VAL A 286 20.42 3.67 -9.07
CA VAL A 286 20.02 3.12 -10.38
C VAL A 286 19.26 1.81 -10.21
N ILE A 287 19.77 0.87 -9.40
CA ILE A 287 19.10 -0.40 -9.13
C ILE A 287 17.75 -0.17 -8.46
N PHE A 288 17.70 0.70 -7.44
CA PHE A 288 16.47 1.07 -6.75
C PHE A 288 15.45 1.70 -7.69
N PHE A 289 15.89 2.59 -8.60
CA PHE A 289 15.03 3.18 -9.61
C PHE A 289 14.45 2.13 -10.56
N GLN A 290 15.27 1.21 -11.06
CA GLN A 290 14.82 0.14 -11.94
C GLN A 290 13.78 -0.74 -11.25
N LEU A 291 14.09 -1.26 -10.06
CA LEU A 291 13.16 -2.10 -9.28
C LEU A 291 11.86 -1.36 -8.92
N SER A 292 11.94 -0.06 -8.65
CA SER A 292 10.76 0.74 -8.28
C SER A 292 9.86 1.10 -9.46
N ASN A 293 10.35 1.05 -10.71
CA ASN A 293 9.60 1.42 -11.91
C ASN A 293 9.36 0.25 -12.87
N GLU A 294 9.94 -0.92 -12.64
CA GLU A 294 9.70 -2.11 -13.46
C GLU A 294 8.21 -2.49 -13.44
N GLY A 295 7.64 -2.69 -14.64
CA GLY A 295 6.21 -3.01 -14.81
C GLY A 295 5.23 -1.87 -14.49
N ARG A 296 5.72 -0.67 -14.14
CA ARG A 296 4.88 0.44 -13.69
C ARG A 296 4.50 1.41 -14.79
N VAL A 297 3.32 2.03 -14.67
CA VAL A 297 2.77 2.95 -15.67
C VAL A 297 3.10 4.40 -15.32
N GLY A 298 3.25 5.26 -16.34
CA GLY A 298 3.39 6.71 -16.18
C GLY A 298 4.83 7.22 -16.34
N GLU A 299 5.19 7.57 -17.59
CA GLU A 299 6.50 8.12 -17.93
C GLU A 299 6.83 9.39 -17.15
N THR A 300 5.87 10.31 -17.02
CA THR A 300 6.07 11.57 -16.29
C THR A 300 6.44 11.32 -14.82
N VAL A 301 5.79 10.34 -14.18
CA VAL A 301 6.08 9.99 -12.78
C VAL A 301 7.48 9.38 -12.65
N SER A 302 7.87 8.53 -13.60
CA SER A 302 9.22 7.96 -13.63
C SER A 302 10.29 9.03 -13.88
N GLN A 303 10.05 10.01 -14.76
CA GLN A 303 10.95 11.16 -14.94
C GLN A 303 11.06 12.04 -13.69
N VAL A 304 9.94 12.28 -12.99
CA VAL A 304 9.96 12.99 -11.71
C VAL A 304 10.75 12.20 -10.66
N HIS A 305 10.64 10.87 -10.66
CA HIS A 305 11.40 10.00 -9.76
C HIS A 305 12.92 10.09 -10.02
N VAL A 306 13.36 10.13 -11.29
CA VAL A 306 14.77 10.39 -11.67
C VAL A 306 15.26 11.69 -11.02
N LYS A 307 14.55 12.80 -11.24
CA LYS A 307 14.92 14.12 -10.69
C LYS A 307 14.95 14.11 -9.16
N ARG A 308 14.01 13.41 -8.53
CA ARG A 308 13.94 13.31 -7.06
C ARG A 308 15.15 12.57 -6.50
N ILE A 309 15.56 11.46 -7.12
CA ILE A 309 16.76 10.71 -6.74
C ILE A 309 18.03 11.54 -6.97
N ALA A 310 18.12 12.29 -8.08
CA ALA A 310 19.25 13.18 -8.33
C ALA A 310 19.34 14.29 -7.26
N ASN A 311 18.21 14.89 -6.88
CA ASN A 311 18.15 15.87 -5.81
C ASN A 311 18.51 15.27 -4.45
N SER A 312 18.05 14.05 -4.15
CA SER A 312 18.39 13.39 -2.89
C SER A 312 19.86 12.97 -2.80
N PHE A 313 20.53 12.74 -3.94
CA PHE A 313 21.98 12.54 -3.96
C PHE A 313 22.74 13.81 -3.56
N ASN A 314 22.31 14.98 -4.06
CA ASN A 314 22.87 16.26 -3.63
C ASN A 314 22.64 16.50 -2.12
N GLU A 315 21.47 16.14 -1.60
CA GLU A 315 21.17 16.25 -0.17
C GLU A 315 22.03 15.31 0.68
N TRP A 316 22.21 14.06 0.24
CA TRP A 316 23.13 13.12 0.85
C TRP A 316 24.56 13.66 0.85
N GLU A 317 25.03 14.22 -0.26
CA GLU A 317 26.38 14.82 -0.39
C GLU A 317 26.59 15.97 0.61
N ASN A 318 25.61 16.89 0.67
CA ASN A 318 25.65 18.02 1.58
C ASN A 318 25.65 17.56 3.05
N THR A 319 24.86 16.55 3.37
CA THR A 319 24.82 15.95 4.71
C THR A 319 26.16 15.30 5.04
N TYR A 320 26.74 14.55 4.11
CA TYR A 320 28.07 13.94 4.26
C TYR A 320 29.13 15.01 4.56
N ARG A 321 29.17 16.07 3.74
CA ARG A 321 30.12 17.18 3.90
C ARG A 321 29.93 17.90 5.24
N SER A 322 28.68 18.15 5.63
CA SER A 322 28.33 18.75 6.92
C SER A 322 28.80 17.88 8.10
N ASN A 323 28.59 16.56 8.05
CA ASN A 323 29.02 15.65 9.10
C ASN A 323 30.54 15.59 9.22
N VAL A 324 31.25 15.58 8.09
CA VAL A 324 32.72 15.65 8.05
C VAL A 324 33.23 16.99 8.61
N GLN A 325 32.65 18.11 8.22
CA GLN A 325 33.02 19.43 8.74
C GLN A 325 32.73 19.58 10.23
N SER A 326 31.60 19.05 10.70
CA SER A 326 31.24 19.01 12.12
C SER A 326 32.26 18.20 12.92
N CYS A 327 32.65 17.01 12.42
CA CYS A 327 33.71 16.21 13.03
C CYS A 327 35.07 16.93 13.05
N ILE A 328 35.44 17.62 11.97
CA ILE A 328 36.66 18.44 11.93
C ILE A 328 36.60 19.56 12.97
N GLY A 329 35.45 20.25 13.10
CA GLY A 329 35.24 21.28 14.10
C GLY A 329 35.38 20.75 15.53
N ALA A 330 34.79 19.59 15.80
CA ALA A 330 34.91 18.89 17.08
C ALA A 330 36.38 18.58 17.43
N LEU A 331 37.12 17.99 16.49
CA LEU A 331 38.54 17.67 16.68
C LEU A 331 39.39 18.92 16.93
N LYS A 332 39.08 20.05 16.31
CA LYS A 332 39.77 21.33 16.58
C LYS A 332 39.50 21.84 17.99
N ILE A 333 38.25 21.77 18.45
CA ILE A 333 37.87 22.14 19.81
C ILE A 333 38.61 21.25 20.83
N ASP A 334 38.72 19.94 20.57
CA ASP A 334 39.48 19.02 21.43
C ASP A 334 40.96 19.41 21.51
N ILE A 335 41.58 19.78 20.38
CA ILE A 335 42.97 20.26 20.33
C ILE A 335 43.13 21.56 21.13
N ASP A 336 42.27 22.55 20.91
CA ASP A 336 42.34 23.84 21.60
C ASP A 336 42.12 23.68 23.12
N MET A 337 41.22 22.80 23.52
CA MET A 337 41.00 22.44 24.90
C MET A 337 42.25 21.84 25.54
N ILE A 338 42.93 20.93 24.83
CA ILE A 338 44.15 20.30 25.33
C ILE A 338 45.29 21.32 25.43
N LYS A 339 45.42 22.24 24.46
CA LYS A 339 46.37 23.36 24.51
C LYS A 339 46.13 24.27 25.72
N ASN A 340 44.88 24.63 25.98
CA ASN A 340 44.50 25.46 27.13
C ASN A 340 44.76 24.75 28.46
N LEU A 341 44.42 23.45 28.55
CA LEU A 341 44.68 22.64 29.74
C LEU A 341 46.18 22.52 30.01
N LYS A 342 46.99 22.29 28.97
CA LYS A 342 48.46 22.28 29.06
C LYS A 342 48.99 23.62 29.56
N ALA A 343 48.54 24.73 28.97
CA ALA A 343 48.95 26.07 29.40
C ALA A 343 48.62 26.32 30.88
N ALA A 344 47.41 25.95 31.31
CA ALA A 344 46.98 26.04 32.71
C ALA A 344 47.87 25.18 33.63
N LEU A 345 48.14 23.92 33.27
CA LEU A 345 49.02 23.04 34.03
C LEU A 345 50.46 23.57 34.11
N THR A 346 51.01 24.13 33.03
CA THR A 346 52.35 24.71 33.05
C THR A 346 52.45 26.01 33.86
N SER A 347 51.36 26.78 33.94
CA SER A 347 51.29 28.00 34.76
C SER A 347 51.12 27.69 36.26
N PHE A 348 50.68 26.48 36.60
CA PHE A 348 50.50 26.04 37.98
C PHE A 348 51.87 25.69 38.59
N SER A 349 52.59 26.70 39.10
CA SER A 349 53.85 26.50 39.82
C SER A 349 53.62 25.70 41.10
N ILE A 350 54.41 24.64 41.29
CA ILE A 350 54.33 23.67 42.39
C ILE A 350 54.57 24.33 43.77
N GLU A 351 55.11 25.55 43.81
CA GLU A 351 55.47 26.26 45.04
C GLU A 351 54.27 26.65 45.93
N ASN A 352 53.03 26.63 45.42
CA ASN A 352 51.82 27.01 46.18
C ASN A 352 50.98 25.84 46.73
N PHE A 353 51.45 24.59 46.63
CA PHE A 353 50.67 23.40 47.02
C PHE A 353 50.60 23.11 48.53
N GLY A 354 51.02 24.06 49.37
CA GLY A 354 51.23 23.84 50.81
C GLY A 354 50.00 23.55 51.67
N SER A 355 48.74 23.70 51.22
CA SER A 355 47.60 23.52 52.15
C SER A 355 46.20 23.21 51.59
N ALA A 356 46.00 23.07 50.27
CA ALA A 356 44.65 22.84 49.73
C ALA A 356 44.38 21.35 49.42
N THR A 357 43.70 20.64 50.32
CA THR A 357 43.34 19.21 50.22
C THR A 357 42.08 18.91 49.40
N GLN A 358 41.60 19.85 48.57
CA GLN A 358 40.45 19.57 47.71
C GLN A 358 40.93 18.90 46.41
N PRO A 359 40.57 17.63 46.15
CA PRO A 359 40.88 17.00 44.86
C PRO A 359 40.18 17.80 43.77
N VAL A 360 40.95 18.36 42.84
CA VAL A 360 40.40 19.01 41.65
C VAL A 360 39.60 17.95 40.89
N ARG A 361 38.27 18.00 41.04
CA ARG A 361 37.37 17.10 40.33
C ARG A 361 37.29 17.61 38.90
N ILE A 362 38.18 17.10 38.05
CA ILE A 362 38.11 17.34 36.60
C ILE A 362 36.82 16.65 36.15
N GLU A 363 35.76 17.44 36.03
CA GLU A 363 34.49 16.99 35.50
C GLU A 363 34.80 16.35 34.14
N ARG A 364 34.41 15.08 34.00
CA ARG A 364 34.71 14.26 32.83
C ARG A 364 34.34 15.10 31.62
N LEU A 365 35.34 15.49 30.83
CA LEU A 365 35.14 16.25 29.62
C LEU A 365 34.14 15.47 28.79
N THR A 366 32.89 15.93 28.81
CA THR A 366 31.81 15.31 28.09
C THR A 366 32.21 15.49 26.65
N SER A 367 32.67 14.39 26.03
CA SER A 367 33.02 14.33 24.61
C SER A 367 31.78 14.73 23.85
N THR A 368 31.63 16.02 23.57
CA THR A 368 30.35 16.61 23.19
C THR A 368 30.02 16.30 21.73
N THR A 369 30.94 15.67 21.00
CA THR A 369 30.77 15.36 19.57
C THR A 369 31.60 14.14 19.17
N SER A 370 31.00 12.95 19.20
CA SER A 370 31.64 11.76 18.62
C SER A 370 31.57 11.84 17.09
N CYS A 371 32.67 11.58 16.38
CA CYS A 371 32.70 11.46 14.92
C CYS A 371 32.11 10.13 14.41
N SER A 372 31.12 9.57 15.12
CA SER A 372 30.56 8.25 14.84
C SER A 372 29.56 8.23 13.67
N THR A 373 29.02 9.40 13.29
CA THR A 373 28.01 9.56 12.22
C THR A 373 28.52 10.38 11.03
N THR A 374 29.80 10.25 10.68
CA THR A 374 30.41 10.98 9.55
C THR A 374 29.83 10.56 8.20
N ALA A 375 29.50 9.29 8.02
CA ALA A 375 28.96 8.72 6.78
C ALA A 375 27.45 8.43 6.88
N PRO A 376 26.57 9.29 6.32
CA PRO A 376 25.14 9.02 6.24
C PRO A 376 24.85 7.79 5.37
N LYS A 377 23.89 6.95 5.79
CA LYS A 377 23.52 5.74 5.03
C LYS A 377 22.76 6.13 3.77
N ALA A 378 23.26 5.72 2.61
CA ALA A 378 22.64 5.99 1.30
C ALA A 378 21.15 5.60 1.23
N SER A 379 20.76 4.48 1.84
CA SER A 379 19.38 3.98 1.82
C SER A 379 18.36 4.91 2.48
N GLU A 380 18.79 5.75 3.42
CA GLU A 380 17.92 6.71 4.11
C GLU A 380 17.57 7.91 3.21
N PHE A 381 18.33 8.11 2.13
CA PHE A 381 18.20 9.21 1.18
C PHE A 381 17.64 8.75 -0.17
N LEU A 382 17.16 7.51 -0.31
CA LEU A 382 16.50 7.06 -1.53
C LEU A 382 14.99 7.32 -1.42
N PRO A 383 14.47 8.37 -2.08
CA PRO A 383 13.07 8.72 -1.95
C PRO A 383 12.19 7.65 -2.62
N PRO A 384 11.04 7.29 -2.04
CA PRO A 384 10.10 6.42 -2.73
C PRO A 384 9.54 7.11 -3.98
N ARG A 385 9.17 6.28 -4.97
CA ARG A 385 8.44 6.74 -6.16
C ARG A 385 7.19 7.49 -5.73
N ALA A 386 6.97 8.68 -6.29
CA ALA A 386 5.71 9.42 -6.09
C ALA A 386 4.54 8.58 -6.61
N GLY A 387 3.41 8.60 -5.90
CA GLY A 387 2.19 7.99 -6.41
C GLY A 387 1.68 8.77 -7.62
N LEU A 388 1.04 8.08 -8.57
CA LEU A 388 0.33 8.75 -9.68
C LEU A 388 -0.69 9.79 -9.16
N ALA A 389 -1.29 9.50 -8.00
CA ALA A 389 -2.23 10.37 -7.29
C ALA A 389 -1.63 11.73 -6.88
N ASP A 390 -0.34 11.78 -6.52
CA ASP A 390 0.28 12.99 -5.98
C ASP A 390 0.31 14.13 -7.02
N SER A 391 0.30 13.78 -8.31
CA SER A 391 0.34 14.73 -9.42
C SER A 391 -1.02 15.38 -9.75
N LEU A 392 -2.13 14.81 -9.28
CA LEU A 392 -3.49 15.20 -9.67
C LEU A 392 -4.22 16.04 -8.58
N GLY A 393 -3.53 16.39 -7.49
CA GLY A 393 -4.08 17.21 -6.41
C GLY A 393 -5.31 16.56 -5.73
N PRO A 394 -6.40 17.31 -5.48
CA PRO A 394 -7.57 16.78 -4.76
C PRO A 394 -8.27 15.64 -5.52
N PHE A 395 -8.25 15.67 -6.85
CA PHE A 395 -8.78 14.59 -7.68
C PHE A 395 -7.92 13.33 -7.58
N GLY A 396 -6.60 13.52 -7.49
CA GLY A 396 -5.65 12.45 -7.21
C GLY A 396 -5.92 11.76 -5.89
N ALA A 397 -6.17 12.52 -4.82
CA ALA A 397 -6.53 11.99 -3.51
C ALA A 397 -7.82 11.14 -3.57
N ALA A 398 -8.84 11.61 -4.29
CA ALA A 398 -10.08 10.87 -4.49
C ALA A 398 -9.89 9.59 -5.32
N ALA A 399 -9.00 9.63 -6.31
CA ALA A 399 -8.67 8.51 -7.19
C ALA A 399 -7.52 7.64 -6.68
N ALA A 400 -6.94 7.94 -5.52
CA ALA A 400 -5.66 7.39 -5.09
C ALA A 400 -5.70 5.87 -4.97
N TRP A 401 -6.81 5.32 -4.49
CA TRP A 401 -6.99 3.87 -4.38
C TRP A 401 -6.94 3.18 -5.74
N LEU A 402 -7.52 3.79 -6.78
CA LEU A 402 -7.56 3.26 -8.13
C LEU A 402 -6.20 3.45 -8.82
N LEU A 403 -5.63 4.66 -8.70
CA LEU A 403 -4.33 5.03 -9.28
C LEU A 403 -3.17 4.22 -8.71
N LYS A 404 -3.21 3.86 -7.41
CA LYS A 404 -2.19 3.04 -6.74
C LYS A 404 -2.11 1.61 -7.30
N THR A 405 -3.19 1.09 -7.89
CA THR A 405 -3.18 -0.25 -8.48
C THR A 405 -2.37 -0.34 -9.76
N GLU A 406 -2.13 0.79 -10.42
CA GLU A 406 -1.41 0.88 -11.70
C GLU A 406 -1.98 -0.06 -12.78
N ASN A 407 -3.28 -0.40 -12.67
CA ASN A 407 -3.94 -1.40 -13.49
C ASN A 407 -5.01 -0.76 -14.37
N SER A 408 -4.76 -0.74 -15.68
CA SER A 408 -5.64 -0.11 -16.66
C SER A 408 -7.00 -0.81 -16.77
N GLU A 409 -7.03 -2.13 -16.63
CA GLU A 409 -8.23 -2.97 -16.67
C GLU A 409 -9.14 -2.66 -15.50
N LEU A 410 -8.58 -2.49 -14.30
CA LEU A 410 -9.36 -2.13 -13.12
C LEU A 410 -10.00 -0.75 -13.27
N ALA A 411 -9.29 0.21 -13.84
CA ALA A 411 -9.82 1.53 -14.15
C ALA A 411 -10.97 1.46 -15.16
N LEU A 412 -10.81 0.64 -16.20
CA LEU A 412 -11.84 0.39 -17.21
C LEU A 412 -13.07 -0.26 -16.58
N ILE A 413 -12.92 -1.32 -15.78
CA ILE A 413 -14.03 -1.99 -15.09
C ILE A 413 -14.75 -1.01 -14.15
N THR A 414 -14.00 -0.21 -13.39
CA THR A 414 -14.57 0.79 -12.48
C THR A 414 -15.41 1.81 -13.23
N GLY A 415 -14.92 2.28 -14.38
CA GLY A 415 -15.67 3.19 -15.26
C GLY A 415 -16.90 2.53 -15.86
N LEU A 416 -16.78 1.31 -16.37
CA LEU A 416 -17.90 0.53 -16.90
C LEU A 416 -19.00 0.33 -15.85
N LEU A 417 -18.64 0.04 -14.60
CA LEU A 417 -19.59 -0.05 -13.49
C LEU A 417 -20.25 1.31 -13.21
N GLY A 418 -19.47 2.40 -13.17
CA GLY A 418 -20.00 3.74 -12.96
C GLY A 418 -20.98 4.17 -14.05
N PHE A 419 -20.57 4.11 -15.32
CA PHE A 419 -21.40 4.48 -16.47
C PHE A 419 -22.59 3.53 -16.68
N GLY A 420 -22.39 2.22 -16.50
CA GLY A 420 -23.45 1.23 -16.60
C GLY A 420 -24.51 1.42 -15.52
N PHE A 421 -24.09 1.64 -14.27
CA PHE A 421 -25.03 1.88 -13.19
C PHE A 421 -25.74 3.24 -13.31
N PHE A 422 -25.00 4.30 -13.69
CA PHE A 422 -25.58 5.62 -13.93
C PHE A 422 -26.62 5.60 -15.06
N GLY A 423 -26.33 4.94 -16.18
CA GLY A 423 -27.26 4.79 -17.30
C GLY A 423 -28.52 4.02 -16.93
N ALA A 424 -28.37 2.90 -16.20
CA ALA A 424 -29.51 2.11 -15.77
C ALA A 424 -30.42 2.87 -14.77
N LEU A 425 -29.83 3.60 -13.82
CA LEU A 425 -30.58 4.45 -12.89
C LEU A 425 -31.32 5.58 -13.62
N ALA A 426 -30.65 6.24 -14.58
CA ALA A 426 -31.25 7.33 -15.35
C ALA A 426 -32.49 6.85 -16.12
N THR A 427 -32.41 5.71 -16.81
CA THR A 427 -33.55 5.14 -17.54
C THR A 427 -34.69 4.76 -16.61
N SER A 428 -34.40 4.04 -15.51
CA SER A 428 -35.45 3.64 -14.57
C SER A 428 -36.13 4.85 -13.95
N PHE A 429 -35.37 5.87 -13.57
CA PHE A 429 -35.90 7.12 -13.05
C PHE A 429 -36.78 7.84 -14.07
N ILE A 430 -36.34 7.99 -15.32
CA ILE A 430 -37.10 8.65 -16.38
C ILE A 430 -38.40 7.89 -16.66
N LYS A 431 -38.38 6.56 -16.74
CA LYS A 431 -39.57 5.76 -17.05
C LYS A 431 -40.61 5.80 -15.93
N GLU A 432 -40.19 5.70 -14.67
CA GLU A 432 -41.14 5.89 -13.56
C GLU A 432 -41.65 7.32 -13.52
N PHE A 433 -40.78 8.32 -13.61
CA PHE A 433 -41.20 9.72 -13.50
C PHE A 433 -42.07 10.19 -14.67
N ALA A 434 -41.77 9.78 -15.90
CA ALA A 434 -42.55 10.14 -17.09
C ALA A 434 -43.80 9.27 -17.28
N GLY A 435 -43.78 8.02 -16.79
CA GLY A 435 -44.85 7.04 -16.99
C GLY A 435 -46.00 7.11 -15.99
N THR A 436 -45.77 7.67 -14.79
CA THR A 436 -46.84 7.86 -13.79
C THR A 436 -47.26 9.32 -13.70
N PRO A 437 -48.39 9.73 -14.29
CA PRO A 437 -48.97 11.04 -14.05
C PRO A 437 -49.51 11.11 -12.62
N GLY A 438 -48.66 11.47 -11.67
CA GLY A 438 -49.00 11.65 -10.26
C GLY A 438 -47.80 12.14 -9.42
N PRO A 439 -48.04 12.76 -8.26
CA PRO A 439 -46.99 13.25 -7.36
C PRO A 439 -46.33 12.13 -6.54
N GLU A 440 -46.60 10.86 -6.85
CA GLU A 440 -46.05 9.73 -6.10
C GLU A 440 -44.61 9.46 -6.54
N PHE A 441 -43.68 9.58 -5.58
CA PHE A 441 -42.27 9.24 -5.83
C PHE A 441 -42.12 7.74 -6.14
N PRO A 442 -41.16 7.38 -7.01
CA PRO A 442 -40.90 5.99 -7.33
C PRO A 442 -40.52 5.19 -6.08
N LYS A 443 -40.88 3.90 -6.06
CA LYS A 443 -40.63 3.03 -4.90
C LYS A 443 -39.20 2.53 -4.95
N LEU A 444 -38.52 2.40 -3.80
CA LEU A 444 -37.15 1.85 -3.67
C LEU A 444 -36.87 0.52 -4.43
N GLY A 445 -37.91 -0.22 -4.82
CA GLY A 445 -37.82 -1.48 -5.55
C GLY A 445 -37.17 -1.42 -6.94
N PHE A 446 -37.05 -0.27 -7.61
CA PHE A 446 -36.39 -0.20 -8.93
C PHE A 446 -34.86 -0.11 -8.87
N ILE A 447 -34.29 0.33 -7.74
CA ILE A 447 -32.83 0.54 -7.61
C ILE A 447 -32.07 -0.79 -7.80
N VAL A 448 -32.57 -1.89 -7.22
CA VAL A 448 -31.93 -3.21 -7.32
C VAL A 448 -31.95 -3.74 -8.77
N PRO A 449 -33.09 -3.73 -9.49
CA PRO A 449 -33.12 -4.02 -10.92
C PRO A 449 -32.17 -3.14 -11.76
N ALA A 450 -32.14 -1.82 -11.51
CA ALA A 450 -31.24 -0.91 -12.21
C ALA A 450 -29.76 -1.27 -11.95
N PHE A 451 -29.42 -1.63 -10.73
CA PHE A 451 -28.09 -2.10 -10.36
C PHE A 451 -27.68 -3.38 -11.10
N ILE A 452 -28.56 -4.39 -11.12
CA ILE A 452 -28.32 -5.66 -11.86
C ILE A 452 -28.12 -5.39 -13.36
N ARG A 453 -28.95 -4.52 -13.95
CA ARG A 453 -28.85 -4.13 -15.36
C ARG A 453 -27.55 -3.40 -15.65
N GLY A 454 -27.16 -2.46 -14.80
CA GLY A 454 -25.91 -1.72 -14.92
C GLY A 454 -24.67 -2.62 -14.87
N ILE A 455 -24.60 -3.55 -13.92
CA ILE A 455 -23.53 -4.56 -13.87
C ILE A 455 -23.55 -5.45 -15.10
N SER A 456 -24.71 -5.94 -15.51
CA SER A 456 -24.83 -6.84 -16.66
C SER A 456 -24.32 -6.17 -17.93
N ALA A 457 -24.69 -4.89 -18.14
CA ALA A 457 -24.17 -4.08 -19.24
C ALA A 457 -22.65 -3.91 -19.14
N ALA A 458 -22.13 -3.55 -17.97
CA ALA A 458 -20.70 -3.39 -17.73
C ALA A 458 -19.90 -4.66 -18.06
N VAL A 459 -20.36 -5.82 -17.59
CA VAL A 459 -19.72 -7.13 -17.84
C VAL A 459 -19.77 -7.48 -19.32
N LEU A 460 -20.93 -7.34 -19.97
CA LEU A 460 -21.08 -7.63 -21.40
C LEU A 460 -20.19 -6.73 -22.26
N VAL A 461 -20.18 -5.43 -22.00
CA VAL A 461 -19.33 -4.49 -22.74
C VAL A 461 -17.85 -4.75 -22.48
N PHE A 462 -17.46 -5.08 -21.25
CA PHE A 462 -16.08 -5.46 -20.93
C PHE A 462 -15.64 -6.70 -21.71
N LEU A 463 -16.44 -7.77 -21.66
CA LEU A 463 -16.15 -9.02 -22.37
C LEU A 463 -16.15 -8.82 -23.88
N LEU A 464 -17.03 -7.98 -24.42
CA LEU A 464 -17.05 -7.66 -25.85
C LEU A 464 -15.84 -6.82 -26.25
N ALA A 465 -15.44 -5.84 -25.45
CA ALA A 465 -14.27 -5.01 -25.72
C ALA A 465 -12.96 -5.80 -25.65
N LYS A 466 -12.73 -6.56 -24.58
CA LYS A 466 -11.49 -7.34 -24.38
C LYS A 466 -11.50 -8.68 -25.12
N GLY A 467 -12.61 -9.42 -25.07
CA GLY A 467 -12.74 -10.71 -25.74
C GLY A 467 -12.96 -10.57 -27.25
N GLY A 468 -13.70 -9.56 -27.70
CA GLY A 468 -13.91 -9.32 -29.14
C GLY A 468 -12.64 -8.86 -29.86
N THR A 469 -11.82 -8.03 -29.22
CA THR A 469 -10.52 -7.63 -29.79
C THR A 469 -9.51 -8.77 -29.77
N ALA A 470 -9.46 -9.57 -28.71
CA ALA A 470 -8.56 -10.73 -28.65
C ALA A 470 -8.75 -11.74 -29.80
N VAL A 471 -9.96 -11.83 -30.37
CA VAL A 471 -10.22 -12.69 -31.54
C VAL A 471 -9.77 -12.06 -32.85
N LEU A 472 -9.78 -10.73 -32.94
CA LEU A 472 -9.56 -10.00 -34.19
C LEU A 472 -8.13 -9.45 -34.34
N THR A 473 -7.41 -9.28 -33.24
CA THR A 473 -6.09 -8.65 -33.22
C THR A 473 -5.11 -9.45 -32.37
N THR A 474 -3.96 -9.81 -32.94
CA THR A 474 -2.84 -10.44 -32.23
C THR A 474 -2.02 -9.44 -31.42
N ASP A 475 -2.13 -8.15 -31.73
CA ASP A 475 -1.43 -7.07 -31.04
C ASP A 475 -2.35 -6.42 -29.99
N ASP A 476 -1.76 -5.92 -28.90
CA ASP A 476 -2.45 -5.12 -27.89
C ASP A 476 -2.94 -3.80 -28.48
N VAL A 477 -4.10 -3.82 -29.15
CA VAL A 477 -4.75 -2.62 -29.65
C VAL A 477 -5.29 -1.84 -28.45
N THR A 478 -4.78 -0.62 -28.30
CA THR A 478 -5.24 0.33 -27.28
C THR A 478 -6.65 0.79 -27.63
N LEU A 479 -7.66 0.14 -27.05
CA LEU A 479 -9.04 0.58 -27.21
C LEU A 479 -9.22 1.96 -26.57
N ASN A 480 -9.97 2.82 -27.25
CA ASN A 480 -10.39 4.10 -26.68
C ASN A 480 -11.39 3.85 -25.54
N ALA A 481 -10.93 3.95 -24.30
CA ALA A 481 -11.75 3.72 -23.10
C ALA A 481 -12.99 4.63 -23.05
N TYR A 482 -12.93 5.85 -23.59
CA TYR A 482 -14.09 6.75 -23.64
C TYR A 482 -15.20 6.21 -24.55
N ALA A 483 -14.83 5.61 -25.68
CA ALA A 483 -15.80 4.95 -26.57
C ALA A 483 -16.46 3.75 -25.87
N ILE A 484 -15.67 2.98 -25.11
CA ILE A 484 -16.17 1.86 -24.31
C ILE A 484 -17.14 2.33 -23.21
N PHE A 485 -16.79 3.38 -22.48
CA PHE A 485 -17.66 3.96 -21.45
C PHE A 485 -18.98 4.46 -22.04
N PHE A 486 -18.93 5.14 -23.18
CA PHE A 486 -20.12 5.59 -23.90
C PHE A 486 -20.98 4.41 -24.35
N ALA A 487 -20.37 3.38 -24.94
CA ALA A 487 -21.09 2.17 -25.35
C ALA A 487 -21.76 1.46 -24.15
N CYS A 488 -21.08 1.39 -23.00
CA CYS A 488 -21.66 0.84 -21.77
C CYS A 488 -22.81 1.68 -21.23
N PHE A 489 -22.69 3.00 -21.26
CA PHE A 489 -23.78 3.89 -20.88
C PHE A 489 -25.00 3.67 -21.76
N VAL A 490 -24.83 3.66 -23.09
CA VAL A 490 -25.91 3.39 -24.05
C VAL A 490 -26.52 2.00 -23.83
N ALA A 491 -25.69 0.96 -23.68
CA ALA A 491 -26.15 -0.40 -23.41
C ALA A 491 -26.96 -0.49 -22.11
N ALA A 492 -26.54 0.19 -21.06
CA ALA A 492 -27.28 0.24 -19.81
C ALA A 492 -28.61 1.00 -19.94
N VAL A 493 -28.60 2.13 -20.66
CA VAL A 493 -29.80 2.94 -20.90
C VAL A 493 -30.89 2.15 -21.63
N PHE A 494 -30.53 1.38 -22.65
CA PHE A 494 -31.49 0.58 -23.45
C PHE A 494 -31.65 -0.86 -22.94
N SER A 495 -30.96 -1.25 -21.87
CA SER A 495 -30.95 -2.64 -21.39
C SER A 495 -32.35 -3.17 -21.06
N GLU A 496 -33.24 -2.32 -20.54
CA GLU A 496 -34.58 -2.73 -20.15
C GLU A 496 -35.45 -3.15 -21.33
N ASP A 497 -35.39 -2.42 -22.45
CA ASP A 497 -36.19 -2.73 -23.63
C ASP A 497 -35.73 -4.06 -24.25
N VAL A 498 -34.42 -4.33 -24.20
CA VAL A 498 -33.84 -5.62 -24.61
C VAL A 498 -34.31 -6.74 -23.70
N TRP A 499 -34.34 -6.53 -22.39
CA TRP A 499 -34.84 -7.52 -21.43
C TRP A 499 -36.35 -7.79 -21.56
N ASP A 500 -37.15 -6.75 -21.83
CA ASP A 500 -38.58 -6.89 -22.10
C ASP A 500 -38.83 -7.68 -23.38
N TRP A 501 -38.08 -7.37 -24.45
CA TRP A 501 -38.13 -8.12 -25.69
C TRP A 501 -37.74 -9.59 -25.47
N ALA A 502 -36.65 -9.85 -24.74
CA ALA A 502 -36.18 -11.21 -24.44
C ALA A 502 -37.22 -12.02 -23.64
N ARG A 503 -37.85 -11.41 -22.61
CA ARG A 503 -38.92 -12.04 -21.83
C ARG A 503 -40.13 -12.38 -22.70
N LYS A 504 -40.58 -11.45 -23.55
CA LYS A 504 -41.68 -11.69 -24.49
C LYS A 504 -41.36 -12.86 -25.42
N LYS A 505 -40.15 -12.89 -25.99
CA LYS A 505 -39.71 -13.97 -26.89
C LYS A 505 -39.61 -15.33 -26.18
N GLN A 506 -39.12 -15.35 -24.95
CA GLN A 506 -39.06 -16.57 -24.15
C GLN A 506 -40.47 -17.08 -23.79
N ALA A 507 -41.38 -16.17 -23.42
CA ALA A 507 -42.77 -16.51 -23.13
C ALA A 507 -43.50 -17.05 -24.37
N GLU A 508 -43.30 -16.46 -25.55
CA GLU A 508 -43.83 -17.00 -26.82
C GLU A 508 -43.32 -18.42 -27.10
N ARG A 509 -42.03 -18.69 -26.86
CA ARG A 509 -41.44 -20.02 -27.10
C ARG A 509 -41.89 -21.08 -26.09
N LEU A 510 -42.11 -20.70 -24.84
CA LEU A 510 -42.58 -21.62 -23.80
C LEU A 510 -44.11 -21.78 -23.82
N GLY A 511 -44.86 -20.73 -24.18
CA GLY A 511 -46.32 -20.73 -24.26
C GLY A 511 -46.86 -21.53 -25.45
N ASN A 512 -46.16 -21.52 -26.59
CA ASN A 512 -46.54 -22.31 -27.77
C ASN A 512 -46.20 -23.82 -27.64
N GLY A 513 -45.70 -24.27 -26.50
CA GLY A 513 -45.45 -25.70 -26.22
C GLY A 513 -46.67 -26.47 -25.71
N ASN A 514 -47.77 -25.77 -25.39
CA ASN A 514 -48.98 -26.36 -24.80
C ASN A 514 -50.27 -26.08 -25.58
N GLU A 515 -50.20 -25.63 -26.85
CA GLU A 515 -51.35 -25.80 -27.73
C GLU A 515 -51.43 -27.31 -28.08
N PRO A 516 -52.43 -28.06 -27.57
CA PRO A 516 -52.73 -29.35 -28.17
C PRO A 516 -52.99 -29.09 -29.65
N ALA A 517 -52.36 -29.89 -30.52
CA ALA A 517 -52.67 -29.90 -31.93
C ALA A 517 -54.18 -30.13 -32.10
N ASP A 518 -54.93 -29.05 -32.23
CA ASP A 518 -56.34 -29.10 -32.59
C ASP A 518 -56.37 -29.42 -34.09
N ASN A 519 -56.34 -30.72 -34.35
CA ASN A 519 -56.57 -31.33 -35.65
C ASN A 519 -58.04 -31.21 -36.07
N THR A 520 -58.61 -30.00 -36.07
CA THR A 520 -59.91 -29.74 -36.70
C THR A 520 -59.76 -28.74 -37.84
N SER A 521 -59.04 -29.18 -38.87
CA SER A 521 -59.24 -28.70 -40.23
C SER A 521 -60.66 -29.02 -40.69
N THR A 522 -61.59 -28.07 -40.56
CA THR A 522 -62.76 -28.02 -41.44
C THR A 522 -62.52 -26.94 -42.49
N PRO A 523 -62.41 -27.31 -43.78
CA PRO A 523 -62.19 -26.34 -44.86
C PRO A 523 -63.46 -25.51 -45.08
N GLN A 524 -63.37 -24.21 -44.84
CA GLN A 524 -64.39 -23.25 -45.29
C GLN A 524 -64.23 -23.03 -46.80
N THR A 525 -65.28 -23.38 -47.54
CA THR A 525 -65.49 -23.02 -48.94
C THR A 525 -65.72 -21.51 -49.08
N PRO A 526 -65.16 -20.86 -50.12
CA PRO A 526 -65.36 -19.43 -50.36
C PRO A 526 -66.76 -19.14 -50.94
N PRO A 527 -67.38 -17.99 -50.60
CA PRO A 527 -68.64 -17.56 -51.21
C PRO A 527 -68.41 -16.96 -52.60
N VAL A 528 -69.37 -17.22 -53.49
CA VAL A 528 -69.55 -16.67 -54.85
C VAL A 528 -70.20 -15.30 -54.79
#